data_AF-A0AAD7WAZ1-F1
#
_entry.id   AF-A0AAD7WAZ1-F1
#
_cell.length_a   1.000
_cell.length_b   1.000
_cell.length_c   1.000
_cell.angle_alpha   90.00
_cell.angle_beta   90.00
_cell.angle_gamma   90.00
#
_symmetry.space_group_name_H-M   'P 1'
#
loop_
_entity.id
_entity.type
_entity.pdbx_description
1 polymer ?
#
loop_
_entity_poly.entity_id
_entity_poly.type
_entity_poly.pdbx_seq_one_letter_code
_entity_poly.pdbx_strand_id
1 'polypeptide(L)'
;MCEVELIMNDRPITSVSSDPNDLEALTPNHLLQIKGKPVMPPGLFWKEDLYCKRRQKQVQYIADLFWKRWIREYLPLMQERNKWNNPKRNFSPGDLVIIVDDTAPRNSWLMGRILKTLPDANGFVRSVLIKTKTNVLQRPISKLCLLIEATD
;
A
#
# COMPACT_ATOMS: atom_id res chain seq x y z
N MET A 1 9.36 -8.98 -19.36
CA MET A 1 9.24 -7.66 -18.72
C MET A 1 7.96 -7.49 -17.90
N CYS A 2 7.14 -8.54 -17.67
CA CYS A 2 5.74 -8.34 -17.26
C CYS A 2 5.46 -8.24 -15.75
N GLU A 3 6.26 -8.84 -14.86
CA GLU A 3 5.94 -8.90 -13.41
C GLU A 3 6.07 -7.54 -12.70
N VAL A 4 7.15 -6.81 -12.98
CA VAL A 4 7.40 -5.49 -12.37
C VAL A 4 6.37 -4.46 -12.85
N GLU A 5 6.05 -4.49 -14.14
CA GLU A 5 5.00 -3.66 -14.73
C GLU A 5 3.64 -3.95 -14.07
N LEU A 6 3.30 -5.22 -13.89
CA LEU A 6 2.07 -5.62 -13.22
C LEU A 6 2.03 -5.10 -11.77
N ILE A 7 3.13 -5.22 -11.02
CA ILE A 7 3.25 -4.68 -9.66
C ILE A 7 2.98 -3.17 -9.64
N MET A 8 3.61 -2.41 -10.55
CA MET A 8 3.46 -0.96 -10.62
C MET A 8 2.03 -0.56 -11.00
N ASN A 9 1.45 -1.22 -11.99
CA ASN A 9 0.11 -0.93 -12.49
C ASN A 9 -1.01 -1.48 -11.60
N ASP A 10 -0.68 -2.30 -10.61
CA ASP A 10 -1.58 -2.76 -9.56
C ASP A 10 -1.73 -1.76 -8.41
N ARG A 11 -0.98 -0.65 -8.43
CA ARG A 11 -1.03 0.36 -7.38
C ARG A 11 -2.43 1.00 -7.29
N PRO A 12 -3.02 1.10 -6.08
CA PRO A 12 -4.24 1.86 -5.86
C PRO A 12 -4.08 3.34 -6.27
N ILE A 13 -5.04 3.84 -7.05
CA ILE A 13 -5.18 5.26 -7.41
C ILE A 13 -6.22 5.90 -6.50
N THR A 14 -7.43 5.33 -6.46
CA THR A 14 -8.59 5.88 -5.74
C THR A 14 -9.56 4.74 -5.37
N SER A 15 -10.54 4.98 -4.51
CA SER A 15 -11.61 4.04 -4.19
C SER A 15 -12.65 4.02 -5.31
N VAL A 16 -13.20 2.84 -5.61
CA VAL A 16 -14.25 2.71 -6.63
C VAL A 16 -15.64 3.03 -6.07
N SER A 17 -15.85 2.76 -4.78
CA SER A 17 -17.16 2.85 -4.13
C SER A 17 -17.18 3.86 -2.99
N SER A 18 -18.36 4.45 -2.76
CA SER A 18 -18.65 5.28 -1.59
C SER A 18 -18.94 4.45 -0.33
N ASP A 19 -19.17 3.14 -0.46
CA ASP A 19 -19.45 2.26 0.68
C ASP A 19 -18.23 2.19 1.63
N PRO A 20 -18.41 2.50 2.93
CA PRO A 20 -17.35 2.38 3.92
C PRO A 20 -16.76 0.99 4.14
N ASN A 21 -17.46 -0.06 3.74
CA ASN A 21 -16.98 -1.43 3.84
C ASN A 21 -16.27 -1.90 2.57
N ASP A 22 -16.47 -1.21 1.45
CA ASP A 22 -15.76 -1.49 0.23
C ASP A 22 -14.39 -0.79 0.23
N LEU A 23 -13.35 -1.62 0.28
CA LEU A 23 -11.96 -1.21 0.23
C LEU A 23 -11.32 -1.59 -1.12
N GLU A 24 -12.12 -1.85 -2.15
CA GLU A 24 -11.61 -1.99 -3.51
C GLU A 24 -11.16 -0.64 -4.08
N ALA A 25 -9.92 -0.62 -4.58
CA ALA A 25 -9.36 0.56 -5.22
C ALA A 25 -9.26 0.37 -6.73
N LEU A 26 -9.54 1.45 -7.45
CA LEU A 26 -9.21 1.61 -8.85
C LEU A 26 -7.70 1.58 -9.02
N THR A 27 -7.19 0.70 -9.87
CA THR A 27 -5.77 0.58 -10.21
C THR A 27 -5.57 0.91 -11.69
N PRO A 28 -4.36 1.32 -12.13
CA PRO A 28 -4.08 1.48 -13.56
C PRO A 28 -4.45 0.23 -14.38
N ASN A 29 -4.21 -0.97 -13.83
CA ASN A 29 -4.57 -2.22 -14.50
C ASN A 29 -6.07 -2.38 -14.72
N HIS A 30 -6.95 -1.85 -13.85
CA HIS A 30 -8.40 -1.86 -14.10
C HIS A 30 -8.75 -1.09 -15.39
N LEU A 31 -8.03 -0.02 -15.69
CA LEU A 31 -8.22 0.78 -16.90
C LEU A 31 -7.56 0.13 -18.13
N LEU A 32 -6.35 -0.41 -17.96
CA LEU A 32 -5.55 -0.95 -19.06
C LEU A 32 -6.00 -2.34 -19.52
N GLN A 33 -6.41 -3.21 -18.59
CA GLN A 33 -6.68 -4.62 -18.89
C GLN A 33 -8.17 -4.95 -18.94
N ILE A 34 -9.05 -4.06 -18.43
CA ILE A 34 -10.54 -4.16 -18.41
C ILE A 34 -11.09 -5.43 -17.69
N LYS A 35 -10.25 -6.43 -17.43
CA LYS A 35 -10.55 -7.67 -16.71
C LYS A 35 -9.86 -7.68 -15.35
N GLY A 36 -10.57 -8.21 -14.34
CA GLY A 36 -10.02 -8.47 -13.01
C GLY A 36 -8.88 -9.51 -13.04
N LYS A 37 -7.93 -9.36 -12.13
CA LYS A 37 -6.65 -10.08 -12.08
C LYS A 37 -6.80 -11.60 -11.92
N PRO A 38 -5.99 -12.42 -12.61
CA PRO A 38 -5.44 -13.63 -12.00
C PRO A 38 -4.26 -13.21 -11.10
N VAL A 39 -4.51 -13.05 -9.80
CA VAL A 39 -3.43 -12.91 -8.83
C VAL A 39 -2.72 -14.26 -8.79
N MET A 40 -1.54 -14.37 -9.42
CA MET A 40 -0.69 -15.52 -9.17
C MET A 40 -0.35 -15.49 -7.67
N PRO A 41 -0.72 -16.52 -6.89
CA PRO A 41 -0.44 -16.50 -5.46
C PRO A 41 1.08 -16.40 -5.30
N PRO A 42 1.57 -15.51 -4.40
CA PRO A 42 2.98 -15.40 -4.14
C PRO A 42 3.45 -16.74 -3.59
N GLY A 43 4.20 -17.48 -4.42
CA GLY A 43 5.00 -18.60 -3.93
C GLY A 43 6.04 -18.09 -2.94
N LEU A 44 6.49 -18.94 -2.02
CA LEU A 44 7.64 -18.63 -1.18
C LEU A 44 8.90 -18.83 -2.02
N PHE A 45 9.58 -17.73 -2.36
CA PHE A 45 10.84 -17.75 -3.11
C PHE A 45 12.00 -17.34 -2.21
N TRP A 46 13.10 -18.09 -2.30
CA TRP A 46 14.26 -17.91 -1.43
C TRP A 46 15.47 -17.40 -2.22
N LYS A 47 16.49 -16.90 -1.52
CA LYS A 47 17.71 -16.38 -2.18
C LYS A 47 18.42 -17.46 -2.99
N GLU A 48 18.30 -18.71 -2.56
CA GLU A 48 18.85 -19.90 -3.22
C GLU A 48 18.20 -20.14 -4.60
N ASP A 49 16.97 -19.65 -4.81
CA ASP A 49 16.30 -19.74 -6.11
C ASP A 49 16.98 -18.91 -7.20
N LEU A 50 17.86 -17.95 -6.87
CA LEU A 50 18.72 -17.26 -7.86
C LEU A 50 19.63 -18.24 -8.61
N TYR A 51 20.09 -19.28 -7.92
CA TYR A 51 21.05 -20.23 -8.47
C TYR A 51 20.37 -21.47 -9.08
N CYS A 52 19.04 -21.55 -9.02
CA CYS A 52 18.27 -22.64 -9.61
C CYS A 52 18.28 -22.56 -11.15
N LYS A 53 18.43 -23.71 -11.82
CA LYS A 53 18.28 -23.82 -13.29
C LYS A 53 16.87 -23.46 -13.80
N ARG A 54 15.88 -23.38 -12.90
CA ARG A 54 14.50 -23.00 -13.22
C ARG A 54 14.37 -21.48 -13.25
N ARG A 55 14.49 -20.90 -14.46
CA ARG A 55 14.38 -19.45 -14.72
C ARG A 55 13.14 -18.79 -14.10
N GLN A 56 12.00 -19.50 -14.04
CA GLN A 56 10.78 -18.97 -13.41
C GLN A 56 11.01 -18.59 -11.95
N LYS A 57 11.67 -19.44 -11.15
CA LYS A 57 11.90 -19.18 -9.72
C LYS A 57 12.83 -17.98 -9.51
N GLN A 58 13.85 -17.83 -10.37
CA GLN A 58 14.75 -16.68 -10.37
C GLN A 58 13.99 -15.37 -10.60
N VAL A 59 13.13 -15.33 -11.63
CA VAL A 59 12.33 -14.14 -11.97
C VAL A 59 11.37 -13.78 -10.83
N GLN A 60 10.75 -14.78 -10.21
CA GLN A 60 9.83 -14.59 -9.11
C GLN A 60 10.52 -14.03 -7.86
N TYR A 61 11.70 -14.53 -7.51
CA TYR A 61 12.50 -13.97 -6.41
C TYR A 61 12.91 -12.51 -6.67
N ILE A 62 13.33 -12.18 -7.90
CA ILE A 62 13.68 -10.79 -8.26
C ILE A 62 12.46 -9.87 -8.15
N ALA A 63 11.28 -10.35 -8.55
CA ALA A 63 10.03 -9.60 -8.40
C ALA A 63 9.66 -9.38 -6.92
N ASP A 64 9.89 -10.35 -6.04
CA ASP A 64 9.69 -10.19 -4.58
C ASP A 64 10.66 -9.17 -3.99
N LEU A 65 11.93 -9.20 -4.41
CA LEU A 65 12.92 -8.22 -3.99
C LEU A 65 12.53 -6.81 -4.45
N PHE A 66 12.04 -6.70 -5.69
CA PHE A 66 11.51 -5.45 -6.23
C PHE A 66 10.33 -4.95 -5.38
N TRP A 67 9.34 -5.80 -5.09
CA TRP A 67 8.18 -5.44 -4.26
C TRP A 67 8.58 -4.88 -2.89
N LYS A 68 9.48 -5.59 -2.19
CA LYS A 68 9.97 -5.16 -0.87
C LYS A 68 10.64 -3.79 -0.94
N ARG A 69 11.48 -3.55 -1.96
CA ARG A 69 12.12 -2.24 -2.17
C ARG A 69 11.11 -1.17 -2.55
N TRP A 70 10.16 -1.48 -3.43
CA TRP A 70 9.14 -0.56 -3.90
C TRP A 70 8.25 -0.06 -2.75
N ILE A 71 7.71 -0.97 -1.94
CA ILE A 71 6.90 -0.62 -0.75
C ILE A 71 7.71 0.23 0.22
N ARG A 72 8.96 -0.12 0.49
CA ARG A 72 9.80 0.55 1.48
C ARG A 72 10.34 1.90 1.03
N GLU A 73 10.71 2.03 -0.24
CA GLU A 73 11.49 3.17 -0.75
C GLU A 73 10.61 4.11 -1.58
N TYR A 74 9.64 3.60 -2.35
CA TYR A 74 8.83 4.41 -3.26
C TYR A 74 7.53 4.94 -2.63
N LEU A 75 6.79 4.11 -1.88
CA LEU A 75 5.54 4.58 -1.24
C LEU A 75 5.75 5.80 -0.33
N PRO A 76 6.82 5.88 0.49
CA PRO A 76 7.07 7.07 1.29
C PRO A 76 7.31 8.34 0.45
N LEU A 77 7.81 8.21 -0.78
CA LEU A 77 7.97 9.34 -1.69
C LEU A 77 6.63 9.87 -2.23
N MET A 78 5.60 9.02 -2.31
CA MET A 78 4.24 9.47 -2.65
C MET A 78 3.64 10.37 -1.57
N GLN A 79 4.11 10.27 -0.32
CA GLN A 79 3.87 11.31 0.66
C GLN A 79 4.89 12.43 0.46
N GLU A 80 4.53 13.48 -0.28
CA GLU A 80 5.32 14.71 -0.31
C GLU A 80 5.47 15.26 1.11
N ARG A 81 6.64 15.05 1.72
CA ARG A 81 7.04 15.71 2.96
C ARG A 81 7.83 16.95 2.58
N ASN A 82 7.15 18.08 2.44
CA ASN A 82 7.84 19.37 2.35
C ASN A 82 8.69 19.54 3.61
N LYS A 83 9.94 20.01 3.44
CA LYS A 83 10.79 20.40 4.58
C LYS A 83 9.97 21.34 5.46
N TRP A 84 9.89 20.99 6.75
CA TRP A 84 9.38 21.62 7.99
C TRP A 84 8.75 23.03 8.02
N ASN A 85 8.76 23.79 6.94
CA ASN A 85 8.35 25.19 6.88
C ASN A 85 6.83 25.39 6.88
N ASN A 86 6.04 24.39 6.46
CA ASN A 86 4.58 24.52 6.42
C ASN A 86 3.89 23.30 7.05
N PRO A 87 2.99 23.48 8.04
CA PRO A 87 2.19 22.38 8.57
C PRO A 87 1.23 21.84 7.49
N LYS A 88 1.29 20.53 7.23
CA LYS A 88 0.29 19.82 6.41
C LYS A 88 -0.90 19.40 7.28
N ARG A 89 -2.05 19.17 6.62
CA ARG A 89 -3.25 18.57 7.23
C ARG A 89 -2.88 17.30 8.00
N ASN A 90 -3.32 17.23 9.27
CA ASN A 90 -3.22 16.00 10.06
C ASN A 90 -4.19 14.95 9.49
N PHE A 91 -3.85 13.68 9.63
CA PHE A 91 -4.79 12.59 9.35
C PHE A 91 -6.06 12.76 10.20
N SER A 92 -7.22 12.47 9.61
CA SER A 92 -8.52 12.50 10.30
C SER A 92 -9.20 11.13 10.25
N PRO A 93 -10.14 10.85 11.17
CA PRO A 93 -11.09 9.76 10.99
C PRO A 93 -11.76 9.85 9.61
N GLY A 94 -11.99 8.71 8.97
CA GLY A 94 -12.56 8.59 7.64
C GLY A 94 -11.55 8.54 6.49
N ASP A 95 -10.33 9.05 6.69
CA ASP A 95 -9.30 9.06 5.65
C ASP A 95 -8.99 7.63 5.16
N LEU A 96 -8.92 7.45 3.84
CA LEU A 96 -8.50 6.20 3.22
C LEU A 96 -6.98 6.23 3.03
N VAL A 97 -6.30 5.20 3.56
CA VAL A 97 -4.84 5.13 3.56
C VAL A 97 -4.34 3.78 3.05
N ILE A 98 -3.19 3.81 2.37
CA ILE A 98 -2.35 2.62 2.14
C ILE A 98 -1.46 2.41 3.35
N ILE A 99 -1.38 1.17 3.81
CA ILE A 99 -0.50 0.74 4.90
C ILE A 99 0.80 0.20 4.28
N VAL A 100 1.91 0.84 4.63
CA VAL A 100 3.25 0.38 4.28
C VAL A 100 3.64 -0.74 5.24
N ASP A 101 3.55 -1.99 4.76
CA ASP A 101 3.94 -3.18 5.52
C ASP A 101 4.94 -4.02 4.72
N ASP A 102 6.19 -4.04 5.19
CA ASP A 102 7.29 -4.78 4.56
C ASP A 102 7.12 -6.30 4.62
N THR A 103 6.21 -6.79 5.48
CA THR A 103 5.88 -8.21 5.62
C THR A 103 4.74 -8.65 4.70
N ALA A 104 4.07 -7.69 4.05
CA ALA A 104 2.94 -7.99 3.19
C ALA A 104 3.38 -8.77 1.95
N PRO A 105 2.63 -9.83 1.58
CA PRO A 105 2.94 -10.62 0.39
C PRO A 105 2.94 -9.76 -0.88
N ARG A 106 3.62 -10.21 -1.93
CA ARG A 106 3.68 -9.48 -3.20
C ARG A 106 2.27 -9.18 -3.75
N ASN A 107 2.10 -8.00 -4.34
CA ASN A 107 0.83 -7.48 -4.88
C ASN A 107 -0.28 -7.24 -3.84
N SER A 108 0.01 -7.36 -2.55
CA SER A 108 -0.97 -7.04 -1.50
C SER A 108 -0.87 -5.56 -1.10
N TRP A 109 -1.71 -4.76 -1.76
CA TRP A 109 -1.89 -3.36 -1.38
C TRP A 109 -2.84 -3.28 -0.19
N LEU A 110 -2.28 -3.34 1.02
CA LEU A 110 -3.04 -3.20 2.25
C LEU A 110 -3.60 -1.79 2.36
N MET A 111 -4.92 -1.69 2.35
CA MET A 111 -5.64 -0.43 2.54
C MET A 111 -6.52 -0.52 3.77
N GLY A 112 -6.82 0.64 4.33
CA GLY A 112 -7.79 0.75 5.39
C GLY A 112 -8.26 2.19 5.60
N ARG A 113 -9.34 2.32 6.37
CA ARG A 113 -9.89 3.62 6.76
C ARG A 113 -9.50 3.95 8.19
N ILE A 114 -9.14 5.20 8.44
CA ILE A 114 -8.82 5.66 9.78
C ILE A 114 -10.10 5.69 10.61
N LEU A 115 -10.12 4.95 11.71
CA LEU A 115 -11.21 4.99 12.69
C LEU A 115 -10.99 6.11 13.72
N LYS A 116 -9.75 6.22 14.20
CA LYS A 116 -9.40 7.16 15.28
C LYS A 116 -7.95 7.61 15.15
N THR A 117 -7.72 8.87 15.48
CA THR A 117 -6.39 9.47 15.52
C THR A 117 -5.89 9.55 16.97
N LEU A 118 -4.58 9.37 17.16
CA LEU A 118 -3.92 9.45 18.46
C LEU A 118 -2.90 10.61 18.40
N PRO A 119 -3.33 11.83 18.77
CA PRO A 119 -2.48 13.01 18.81
C PRO A 119 -1.57 13.03 20.03
N ASP A 120 -0.45 13.73 19.88
CA ASP A 120 0.50 14.08 20.95
C ASP A 120 -0.04 15.25 21.80
N ALA A 121 0.67 15.62 22.88
CA ALA A 121 0.32 16.75 23.75
C ALA A 121 0.20 18.09 22.98
N ASN A 122 0.93 18.22 21.87
CA ASN A 122 0.92 19.37 20.98
C ASN A 122 -0.18 19.31 19.89
N GLY A 123 -1.05 18.30 19.91
CA GLY A 123 -2.15 18.13 18.93
C GLY A 123 -1.77 17.48 17.60
N PHE A 124 -0.50 17.10 17.40
CA PHE A 124 -0.03 16.43 16.18
C PHE A 124 -0.28 14.92 16.20
N VAL A 125 -0.88 14.38 15.15
CA VAL A 125 -1.19 12.95 15.04
C VAL A 125 0.08 12.14 14.82
N ARG A 126 0.43 11.24 15.75
CA ARG A 126 1.63 10.37 15.65
C ARG A 126 1.27 8.95 15.22
N SER A 127 0.12 8.47 15.66
CA SER A 127 -0.39 7.14 15.30
C SER A 127 -1.90 7.18 15.11
N VAL A 128 -2.43 6.19 14.39
CA VAL A 128 -3.85 6.09 14.07
C VAL A 128 -4.30 4.63 14.18
N LEU A 129 -5.57 4.45 14.52
CA LEU A 129 -6.27 3.17 14.46
C LEU A 129 -6.96 3.05 13.10
N ILE A 130 -6.69 1.97 12.40
CA ILE A 130 -7.11 1.76 11.00
C ILE A 130 -7.93 0.49 10.91
N LYS A 131 -9.10 0.56 10.28
CA LYS A 131 -9.90 -0.60 9.92
C LYS A 131 -9.47 -1.11 8.55
N THR A 132 -8.92 -2.31 8.51
CA THR A 132 -8.67 -3.06 7.27
C THR A 132 -9.85 -4.02 6.99
N LYS A 133 -9.81 -4.77 5.87
CA LYS A 133 -10.83 -5.78 5.53
C LYS A 133 -11.00 -6.84 6.62
N THR A 134 -9.93 -7.18 7.33
CA THR A 134 -9.92 -8.28 8.29
C THR A 134 -9.87 -7.77 9.73
N ASN A 135 -8.95 -6.85 10.03
CA ASN A 135 -8.62 -6.47 11.40
C ASN A 135 -8.50 -4.95 11.59
N VAL A 136 -8.54 -4.52 12.85
CA VAL A 136 -8.16 -3.16 13.24
C VAL A 136 -6.68 -3.15 13.64
N LEU A 137 -5.90 -2.25 13.06
CA LEU A 137 -4.46 -2.13 13.29
C LEU A 137 -4.12 -0.73 13.80
N GLN A 138 -3.20 -0.65 14.77
CA GLN A 138 -2.57 0.61 15.14
C GLN A 138 -1.26 0.75 14.36
N ARG A 139 -1.12 1.86 13.63
CA ARG A 139 0.09 2.15 12.85
C ARG A 139 0.56 3.59 13.04
N PRO A 140 1.88 3.83 13.04
CA PRO A 140 2.41 5.19 13.03
C PRO A 140 2.14 5.84 11.68
N ILE A 141 1.94 7.17 11.67
CA ILE A 141 1.67 7.93 10.44
C ILE A 141 2.81 7.84 9.41
N SER A 142 4.02 7.48 9.84
CA SER A 142 5.18 7.30 8.97
C SER A 142 5.07 6.08 8.04
N LYS A 143 4.22 5.10 8.39
CA LYS A 143 3.94 3.89 7.61
C LYS A 143 2.62 3.96 6.85
N LEU A 144 2.07 5.15 6.66
CA LEU A 144 0.79 5.36 6.00
C LEU A 144 0.96 6.31 4.84
N CYS A 145 0.26 6.05 3.75
CA CYS A 145 0.15 6.98 2.63
C CYS A 145 -1.33 7.33 2.46
N LEU A 146 -1.64 8.64 2.48
CA LEU A 146 -2.99 9.14 2.27
C LEU A 146 -3.38 8.91 0.79
N LEU A 147 -4.53 8.28 0.55
CA LEU A 147 -5.11 8.13 -0.78
C LEU A 147 -6.24 9.13 -1.00
N ILE A 148 -7.20 9.15 -0.08
CA ILE A 148 -8.40 9.97 -0.18
C ILE A 148 -8.67 10.59 1.17
N GLU A 149 -8.91 11.89 1.16
CA GLU A 149 -9.34 12.65 2.31
C GLU A 149 -10.79 12.31 2.63
N ALA A 150 -11.11 12.15 3.92
CA ALA A 150 -12.50 12.09 4.34
C ALA A 150 -13.22 13.36 3.88
N THR A 151 -14.27 13.21 3.07
CA THR A 151 -15.27 14.26 2.88
C THR A 151 -16.12 14.33 4.14
N ASP A 152 -16.22 15.53 4.73
CA ASP A 152 -17.11 15.83 5.87
C ASP A 152 -18.58 15.49 5.58
#